data_AF-A0A6C0KI45-F1
#
_entry.id   AF-A0A6C0KI45-F1
#
_cell.length_a   1.000
_cell.length_b   1.000
_cell.length_c   1.000
_cell.angle_alpha   90.00
_cell.angle_beta   90.00
_cell.angle_gamma   90.00
#
_symmetry.space_group_name_H-M   'P 1'
#
loop_
_entity.id
_entity.type
_entity.pdbx_description
1 polymer ?
#
loop_
_entity_poly.entity_id
_entity_poly.type
_entity_poly.pdbx_seq_one_letter_code
_entity_poly.pdbx_strand_id
1 'polypeptide(L)'
;MVCTVSCSIATVFLIGMFYMSFAVDKCSMYDKFMATLSAEQQKKYKKIVSERRSIYMAGYLLGFILSAVYILVFAKEYSQMLLCTIAAITFFTAYFFYILYPKSELMILDLDEKTQRKEWIAIYKNMQYHYHFGIVLGILAVVFYAKGVCKMA
;
A
#
# COMPACT_ATOMS: atom_id res chain seq x y z
N MET A 1 -6.66 -19.96 17.13
CA MET A 1 -6.44 -20.18 15.68
C MET A 1 -7.07 -19.10 14.81
N VAL A 2 -8.35 -18.77 14.94
CA VAL A 2 -9.01 -17.74 14.11
C VAL A 2 -8.34 -16.35 14.22
N CYS A 3 -8.00 -15.90 15.43
CA CYS A 3 -7.28 -14.62 15.62
C CYS A 3 -5.90 -14.58 14.95
N THR A 4 -5.18 -15.70 14.93
CA THR A 4 -3.84 -15.80 14.32
C THR A 4 -3.91 -15.72 12.80
N VAL A 5 -4.92 -16.35 12.19
CA VAL A 5 -5.17 -16.28 10.73
C VAL A 5 -5.59 -14.87 10.33
N SER A 6 -6.54 -14.25 11.04
CA SER A 6 -6.97 -12.87 10.75
C SER A 6 -5.83 -11.86 10.88
N CYS A 7 -4.98 -12.01 11.90
CA CYS A 7 -3.79 -11.19 12.11
C CYS A 7 -2.74 -11.35 11.00
N SER A 8 -2.52 -12.59 10.56
CA SER A 8 -1.64 -12.90 9.44
C SER A 8 -2.10 -12.22 8.16
N ILE A 9 -3.40 -12.31 7.85
CA ILE A 9 -4.01 -11.68 6.68
C ILE A 9 -3.83 -10.16 6.73
N ALA A 10 -4.14 -9.52 7.86
CA ALA A 10 -3.96 -8.08 8.03
C ALA A 10 -2.49 -7.65 7.81
N THR A 11 -1.54 -8.42 8.36
CA THR A 11 -0.10 -8.15 8.22
C THR A 11 0.37 -8.28 6.77
N VAL A 12 -0.08 -9.32 6.05
CA VAL A 12 0.23 -9.52 4.63
C VAL A 12 -0.19 -8.30 3.80
N PHE A 13 -1.45 -7.87 3.96
CA PHE A 13 -1.96 -6.73 3.20
C PHE A 13 -1.28 -5.42 3.60
N LEU A 14 -0.99 -5.22 4.88
CA LEU A 14 -0.31 -4.03 5.37
C LEU A 14 1.10 -3.89 4.78
N ILE A 15 1.86 -4.99 4.73
CA ILE A 15 3.19 -5.02 4.09
C ILE A 15 3.08 -4.82 2.58
N GLY A 16 2.13 -5.50 1.92
CA GLY A 16 1.94 -5.37 0.47
C GLY A 16 1.58 -3.94 0.04
N MET A 17 0.68 -3.28 0.76
CA MET A 17 0.31 -1.88 0.54
C MET A 17 1.49 -0.93 0.78
N PHE A 18 2.31 -1.20 1.81
CA PHE A 18 3.48 -0.40 2.11
C PHE A 18 4.52 -0.52 1.00
N TYR A 19 4.86 -1.74 0.57
CA TYR A 19 5.77 -1.99 -0.55
C TYR A 19 5.34 -1.25 -1.82
N MET A 20 4.05 -1.33 -2.17
CA MET A 20 3.49 -0.69 -3.36
C MET A 20 3.66 0.83 -3.36
N SER A 21 3.64 1.46 -2.19
CA SER A 21 3.78 2.91 -2.06
C SER A 21 5.18 3.44 -2.45
N PHE A 22 6.18 2.57 -2.57
CA PHE A 22 7.56 2.96 -2.89
C PHE A 22 8.18 2.22 -4.09
N ALA A 23 7.66 1.05 -4.46
CA ALA A 23 8.27 0.20 -5.49
C ALA A 23 7.98 0.66 -6.94
N VAL A 24 6.87 1.37 -7.16
CA VAL A 24 6.34 1.62 -8.52
C VAL A 24 7.08 2.73 -9.27
N ASP A 25 7.62 3.73 -8.57
CA ASP A 25 8.14 4.96 -9.20
C ASP A 25 9.54 4.80 -9.85
N LYS A 26 10.15 3.59 -9.82
CA LYS A 26 11.56 3.37 -10.20
C LYS A 26 11.78 2.54 -11.47
N CYS A 27 10.76 2.39 -12.32
CA CYS A 27 10.84 1.50 -13.47
C CYS A 27 11.21 2.23 -14.78
N SER A 28 12.02 1.61 -15.64
CA SER A 28 12.32 2.08 -17.01
C SER A 28 11.08 2.29 -17.91
N MET A 29 9.95 1.70 -17.53
CA MET A 29 8.65 1.92 -18.18
C MET A 29 8.07 3.32 -17.89
N TYR A 30 8.46 3.95 -16.78
CA TYR A 30 8.12 5.33 -16.47
C TYR A 30 8.66 6.27 -17.56
N ASP A 31 9.95 6.14 -17.91
CA ASP A 31 10.60 7.04 -18.87
C ASP A 31 9.97 6.92 -20.26
N LYS A 32 9.65 5.70 -20.69
CA LYS A 32 8.97 5.44 -21.97
C LYS A 32 7.59 6.09 -22.02
N PHE A 33 6.78 5.92 -20.98
CA PHE A 33 5.48 6.56 -20.92
C PHE A 33 5.60 8.08 -20.87
N MET A 34 6.47 8.62 -20.02
CA MET A 34 6.69 10.07 -19.89
C MET A 34 7.12 10.72 -21.20
N ALA A 35 7.92 10.02 -22.02
CA ALA A 35 8.30 10.49 -23.35
C ALA A 35 7.12 10.60 -24.33
N THR A 36 6.01 9.88 -24.09
CA THR A 36 4.78 10.00 -24.91
C THR A 36 3.86 11.14 -24.48
N LEU A 37 4.14 11.80 -23.35
CA LEU A 37 3.24 12.80 -22.75
C LEU A 37 3.70 14.23 -23.05
N SER A 38 2.72 15.13 -23.24
CA SER A 38 2.95 16.58 -23.25
C SER A 38 3.45 17.08 -21.88
N ALA A 39 4.05 18.27 -21.84
CA ALA A 39 4.52 18.86 -20.58
C ALA A 39 3.40 19.02 -19.53
N GLU A 40 2.18 19.33 -19.97
CA GLU A 40 1.01 19.42 -19.09
C GLU A 40 0.57 18.04 -18.57
N GLN A 41 0.50 17.04 -19.45
CA GLN A 41 0.18 15.65 -19.07
C GLN A 41 1.21 15.08 -18.08
N GLN A 42 2.50 15.36 -18.30
CA GLN A 42 3.57 14.96 -17.37
C GLN A 42 3.39 15.59 -15.99
N LYS A 43 3.07 16.89 -15.94
CA LYS A 43 2.80 17.59 -14.67
C LYS A 43 1.58 17.01 -13.97
N LYS A 44 0.50 16.74 -14.71
CA LYS A 44 -0.72 16.13 -14.18
C LYS A 44 -0.42 14.74 -13.62
N TYR A 45 0.30 13.89 -14.35
CA TYR A 45 0.69 12.57 -13.89
C TYR A 45 1.52 12.60 -12.59
N LYS A 46 2.58 13.43 -12.53
CA LYS A 46 3.40 13.58 -11.32
C LYS A 46 2.56 14.04 -10.12
N LYS A 47 1.61 14.95 -10.34
CA LYS A 47 0.67 15.39 -9.30
C LYS A 47 -0.20 14.23 -8.81
N ILE A 48 -0.78 13.44 -9.71
CA ILE A 48 -1.61 12.27 -9.37
C ILE A 48 -0.82 11.26 -8.54
N VAL A 49 0.40 10.93 -8.97
CA VAL A 49 1.27 9.98 -8.25
C VAL A 49 1.60 10.49 -6.85
N SER A 50 2.04 11.75 -6.74
CA SER A 50 2.37 12.38 -5.47
C SER A 50 1.17 12.47 -4.52
N GLU A 51 -0.01 12.81 -5.05
CA GLU A 51 -1.25 12.88 -4.28
C GLU A 51 -1.62 11.51 -3.72
N ARG A 52 -1.67 10.47 -4.56
CA ARG A 52 -2.03 9.11 -4.13
C ARG A 52 -1.08 8.58 -3.07
N ARG A 53 0.23 8.81 -3.24
CA ARG A 53 1.23 8.45 -2.23
C ARG A 53 1.03 9.18 -0.92
N SER A 54 0.75 10.48 -0.97
CA SER A 54 0.44 11.28 0.22
C SER A 54 -0.80 10.76 0.96
N ILE A 55 -1.87 10.41 0.23
CA ILE A 55 -3.09 9.83 0.82
C ILE A 55 -2.80 8.50 1.51
N TYR A 56 -2.02 7.60 0.87
CA TYR A 56 -1.61 6.35 1.51
C TYR A 56 -0.84 6.62 2.82
N MET A 57 0.16 7.51 2.79
CA MET A 57 0.97 7.83 3.97
C MET A 57 0.16 8.49 5.08
N ALA A 58 -0.79 9.36 4.73
CA ALA A 58 -1.70 9.97 5.69
C ALA A 58 -2.60 8.93 6.36
N GLY A 59 -3.12 7.95 5.59
CA GLY A 59 -3.88 6.82 6.13
C GLY A 59 -3.07 5.96 7.11
N TYR A 60 -1.81 5.66 6.77
CA TYR A 60 -0.89 4.97 7.68
C TYR A 60 -0.62 5.76 8.95
N LEU A 61 -0.32 7.05 8.83
CA LEU A 61 -0.06 7.92 9.98
C LEU A 61 -1.26 7.96 10.92
N LEU A 62 -2.47 8.14 10.37
CA LEU A 62 -3.71 8.09 11.15
C LEU A 62 -3.91 6.72 11.82
N GLY A 63 -3.65 5.63 11.11
CA GLY A 63 -3.72 4.27 11.65
C GLY A 63 -2.77 4.06 12.83
N PHE A 64 -1.54 4.58 12.75
CA PHE A 64 -0.58 4.52 13.85
C PHE A 64 -0.99 5.40 15.03
N ILE A 65 -1.54 6.59 14.80
CA ILE A 65 -2.08 7.45 15.87
C ILE A 65 -3.21 6.73 16.60
N LEU A 66 -4.17 6.16 15.88
CA LEU A 66 -5.28 5.41 16.48
C LEU A 66 -4.80 4.17 17.24
N SER A 67 -3.79 3.47 16.70
CA SER A 67 -3.16 2.33 17.38
C SER A 67 -2.45 2.77 18.67
N ALA A 68 -1.76 3.91 18.66
CA ALA A 68 -1.11 4.48 19.84
C ALA A 68 -2.15 4.86 20.92
N VAL A 69 -3.26 5.49 20.52
CA VAL A 69 -4.39 5.78 21.44
C VAL A 69 -4.94 4.49 22.04
N TYR A 70 -5.13 3.44 21.22
CA TYR A 70 -5.58 2.15 21.72
C TYR A 70 -4.64 1.56 22.77
N ILE A 71 -3.32 1.59 22.52
CA ILE A 71 -2.30 1.13 23.47
C ILE A 71 -2.41 1.91 24.79
N LEU A 72 -2.44 3.25 24.73
CA LEU A 72 -2.43 4.09 25.92
C LEU A 72 -3.69 3.95 26.78
N VAL A 73 -4.85 3.65 26.17
CA VAL A 73 -6.14 3.57 26.89
C VAL A 73 -6.45 2.15 27.35
N PHE A 74 -6.13 1.13 26.53
CA PHE A 74 -6.62 -0.23 26.74
C PHE A 74 -5.52 -1.27 26.96
N ALA A 75 -4.28 -1.03 26.52
CA ALA A 75 -3.22 -2.03 26.66
C ALA A 75 -2.57 -1.92 28.04
N LYS A 76 -2.75 -2.97 28.84
CA LYS A 76 -2.10 -3.10 30.16
C LYS A 76 -0.73 -3.77 30.07
N GLU A 77 -0.59 -4.75 29.19
CA GLU A 77 0.62 -5.55 29.00
C GLU A 77 0.83 -5.88 27.52
N TYR A 78 2.09 -6.13 27.15
CA TYR A 78 2.45 -6.58 25.81
C TYR A 78 1.95 -8.01 25.56
N SER A 79 1.29 -8.22 24.43
CA SER A 79 0.88 -9.56 23.99
C SER A 79 0.91 -9.65 22.47
N GLN A 80 0.97 -10.88 21.93
CA GLN A 80 0.84 -11.09 20.49
C GLN A 80 -0.50 -10.57 19.95
N MET A 81 -1.56 -10.63 20.77
CA MET A 81 -2.87 -10.11 20.40
C MET A 81 -2.86 -8.59 20.26
N LEU A 82 -2.07 -7.87 21.08
CA LEU A 82 -1.88 -6.43 20.96
C LEU A 82 -1.26 -6.05 19.61
N LEU A 83 -0.21 -6.77 19.16
CA LEU A 83 0.38 -6.56 17.83
C LEU A 83 -0.63 -6.77 16.71
N CYS A 84 -1.45 -7.80 16.81
CA CYS A 84 -2.51 -8.08 15.85
C CYS A 84 -3.57 -6.97 15.81
N THR A 85 -3.95 -6.44 16.96
CA THR A 85 -4.89 -5.32 17.05
C THR A 85 -4.29 -4.05 16.43
N ILE A 86 -3.02 -3.74 16.70
CA ILE A 86 -2.31 -2.61 16.08
C ILE A 86 -2.27 -2.74 14.55
N ALA A 87 -1.90 -3.92 14.05
CA ALA A 87 -1.86 -4.21 12.62
C ALA A 87 -3.25 -4.08 11.97
N ALA A 88 -4.30 -4.59 12.64
CA ALA A 88 -5.67 -4.51 12.16
C ALA A 88 -6.19 -3.06 12.12
N ILE A 89 -6.01 -2.31 13.21
CA ILE A 89 -6.38 -0.88 13.28
C ILE A 89 -5.69 -0.13 12.15
N THR A 90 -4.36 -0.27 12.03
CA THR A 90 -3.59 0.43 11.00
C THR A 90 -4.05 0.06 9.60
N PHE A 91 -4.24 -1.24 9.32
CA PHE A 91 -4.69 -1.71 8.00
C PHE A 91 -6.06 -1.17 7.63
N PHE A 92 -7.07 -1.34 8.50
CA PHE A 92 -8.42 -0.88 8.21
C PHE A 92 -8.49 0.64 8.08
N THR A 93 -7.84 1.38 8.98
CA THR A 93 -7.76 2.84 8.88
C THR A 93 -7.12 3.27 7.57
N ALA A 94 -5.96 2.72 7.21
CA ALA A 94 -5.29 3.08 5.97
C ALA A 94 -6.13 2.73 4.73
N TYR A 95 -6.76 1.56 4.72
CA TYR A 95 -7.63 1.12 3.64
C TYR A 95 -8.84 2.05 3.46
N PHE A 96 -9.63 2.25 4.53
CA PHE A 96 -10.83 3.08 4.45
C PHE A 96 -10.49 4.55 4.21
N PHE A 97 -9.41 5.07 4.81
CA PHE A 97 -8.94 6.42 4.52
C PHE A 97 -8.64 6.57 3.03
N TYR A 98 -7.87 5.64 2.43
CA TYR A 98 -7.56 5.70 1.00
C TYR A 98 -8.81 5.58 0.13
N ILE A 99 -9.76 4.71 0.45
CA ILE A 99 -10.99 4.52 -0.34
C ILE A 99 -11.88 5.76 -0.28
N LEU A 100 -12.12 6.30 0.92
CA LEU A 100 -13.07 7.39 1.16
C LEU A 100 -12.51 8.77 0.80
N TYR A 101 -11.19 8.97 0.87
CA TYR A 101 -10.60 10.27 0.54
C TYR A 101 -10.83 10.64 -0.94
N PRO A 102 -11.31 11.86 -1.25
CA PRO A 102 -11.53 12.29 -2.62
C PRO A 102 -10.20 12.36 -3.38
N LYS A 103 -10.13 11.72 -4.54
CA LYS A 103 -8.91 11.61 -5.35
C LYS A 103 -9.08 12.39 -6.65
N SER A 104 -7.99 12.92 -7.18
CA SER A 104 -7.93 13.47 -8.53
C SER A 104 -8.36 12.44 -9.58
N GLU A 105 -8.84 12.93 -10.71
CA GLU A 105 -9.27 12.12 -11.85
C GLU A 105 -8.18 11.15 -12.34
N LEU A 106 -8.62 10.09 -13.03
CA LEU A 106 -7.72 9.08 -13.57
C LEU A 106 -6.98 9.62 -14.79
N MET A 107 -5.65 9.46 -14.80
CA MET A 107 -4.78 9.88 -15.91
C MET A 107 -5.26 9.40 -17.28
N ILE A 108 -5.87 8.21 -17.35
CA ILE A 108 -6.33 7.62 -18.62
C ILE A 108 -7.35 8.49 -19.37
N LEU A 109 -8.10 9.34 -18.65
CA LEU A 109 -9.09 10.23 -19.25
C LEU A 109 -8.46 11.41 -20.00
N ASP A 110 -7.20 11.73 -19.69
CA ASP A 110 -6.43 12.80 -20.31
C ASP A 110 -5.47 12.31 -21.41
N LEU A 111 -5.52 11.02 -21.75
CA LEU A 111 -4.67 10.44 -22.79
C LEU A 111 -5.44 10.41 -24.10
N ASP A 112 -4.96 11.15 -25.09
CA ASP A 112 -5.62 11.28 -26.39
C ASP A 112 -5.15 10.21 -27.38
N GLU A 113 -3.87 9.86 -27.33
CA GLU A 113 -3.26 8.96 -28.32
C GLU A 113 -3.33 7.48 -27.93
N LYS A 114 -3.43 6.62 -28.95
CA LYS A 114 -3.39 5.16 -28.77
C LYS A 114 -2.05 4.68 -28.18
N THR A 115 -0.95 5.35 -28.55
CA THR A 115 0.42 5.13 -28.06
C THR A 115 0.49 5.35 -26.56
N GLN A 116 0.03 6.52 -26.08
CA GLN A 116 -0.06 6.87 -24.66
C GLN A 116 -0.85 5.82 -23.86
N ARG A 117 -2.02 5.42 -24.36
CA ARG A 117 -2.86 4.40 -23.70
C ARG A 117 -2.20 3.03 -23.63
N LYS A 118 -1.43 2.63 -24.67
CA LYS A 118 -0.67 1.36 -24.66
C LYS A 118 0.43 1.38 -23.60
N GLU A 119 1.21 2.45 -23.52
CA GLU A 119 2.27 2.61 -22.51
C GLU A 119 1.68 2.70 -21.10
N TRP A 120 0.53 3.36 -20.93
CA TRP A 120 -0.20 3.38 -19.66
C TRP A 120 -0.62 1.98 -19.21
N ILE A 121 -1.10 1.14 -20.13
CA ILE A 121 -1.46 -0.27 -19.83
C ILE A 121 -0.21 -1.05 -19.41
N ALA A 122 0.95 -0.81 -20.03
CA ALA A 122 2.20 -1.46 -19.63
C ALA A 122 2.60 -1.09 -18.19
N ILE A 123 2.52 0.21 -17.84
CA ILE A 123 2.71 0.68 -16.47
C ILE A 123 1.72 0.03 -15.52
N TYR A 124 0.44 0.01 -15.89
CA TYR A 124 -0.62 -0.56 -15.05
C TYR A 124 -0.38 -2.06 -14.76
N LYS A 125 0.01 -2.85 -15.77
CA LYS A 125 0.38 -4.26 -15.58
C LYS A 125 1.60 -4.42 -14.68
N ASN A 126 2.59 -3.54 -14.80
CA ASN A 126 3.73 -3.55 -13.90
C ASN A 126 3.33 -3.24 -12.45
N MET A 127 2.45 -2.25 -12.25
CA MET A 127 1.88 -1.96 -10.93
C MET A 127 1.16 -3.18 -10.34
N GLN A 128 0.39 -3.92 -11.15
CA GLN A 128 -0.25 -5.17 -10.71
C GLN A 128 0.78 -6.23 -10.30
N TYR A 129 1.85 -6.38 -11.07
CA TYR A 129 2.95 -7.30 -10.71
C TYR A 129 3.57 -6.94 -9.35
N HIS A 130 3.92 -5.67 -9.13
CA HIS A 130 4.46 -5.22 -7.86
C HIS A 130 3.45 -5.40 -6.71
N TYR A 131 2.14 -5.26 -6.97
CA TYR A 131 1.11 -5.47 -5.96
C TYR A 131 1.09 -6.92 -5.48
N HIS A 132 1.08 -7.87 -6.42
CA HIS A 132 1.15 -9.28 -6.08
C HIS A 132 2.50 -9.66 -5.45
N PHE A 133 3.61 -9.08 -5.89
CA PHE A 133 4.91 -9.28 -5.27
C PHE A 133 4.94 -8.79 -3.82
N GLY A 134 4.34 -7.62 -3.54
CA GLY A 134 4.18 -7.10 -2.18
C GLY A 134 3.38 -8.04 -1.28
N ILE A 135 2.32 -8.66 -1.79
CA ILE A 135 1.57 -9.71 -1.07
C ILE A 135 2.46 -10.92 -0.78
N VAL A 136 3.25 -11.38 -1.76
CA VAL A 136 4.19 -12.51 -1.56
C VAL A 136 5.22 -12.18 -0.47
N LEU A 137 5.78 -10.97 -0.47
CA LEU A 137 6.67 -10.51 0.61
C LEU A 137 5.96 -10.51 1.96
N GLY A 138 4.71 -10.05 2.02
CA GLY A 138 3.89 -10.11 3.23
C GLY A 138 3.68 -11.54 3.74
N ILE A 139 3.41 -12.49 2.84
CA ILE A 139 3.26 -13.91 3.20
C ILE A 139 4.56 -14.47 3.76
N LEU A 140 5.69 -14.21 3.10
CA LEU A 140 7.01 -14.65 3.57
C LEU A 140 7.31 -14.07 4.96
N ALA A 141 7.05 -12.78 5.18
CA ALA A 141 7.24 -12.14 6.47
C ALA A 141 6.44 -12.83 7.59
N VAL A 142 5.17 -13.15 7.34
CA VAL A 142 4.34 -13.89 8.29
C VAL A 142 4.88 -15.30 8.54
N VAL A 143 5.31 -16.03 7.50
CA VAL A 143 5.87 -17.38 7.66
C VAL A 143 7.15 -17.38 8.48
N PHE A 144 8.05 -16.42 8.23
CA PHE A 144 9.28 -16.27 9.02
C PHE A 144 8.97 -15.88 10.46
N TYR A 145 8.04 -14.96 10.68
CA TYR A 145 7.60 -14.57 12.02
C TYR A 145 7.01 -15.77 12.79
N ALA A 146 6.09 -16.52 12.17
CA ALA A 146 5.49 -17.71 12.78
C ALA A 146 6.54 -18.78 13.14
N LYS A 147 7.48 -19.07 12.23
CA LYS A 147 8.57 -20.04 12.47
C LYS A 147 9.59 -19.58 13.50
N GLY A 148 9.90 -18.28 13.54
CA GLY A 148 10.82 -17.69 14.52
C GLY A 148 10.23 -17.72 15.93
N VAL A 149 8.95 -17.40 16.07
CA VAL A 149 8.28 -17.32 17.38
C VAL A 149 7.87 -18.71 17.91
N CYS A 150 7.45 -19.65 17.05
CA CYS A 150 7.18 -21.04 17.49
C CYS A 150 8.43 -21.82 17.91
N LYS A 151 9.64 -21.32 17.61
CA LYS A 151 10.90 -21.91 18.09
C LYS A 151 11.34 -21.36 19.46
N MET A 152 10.65 -20.33 19.97
CA MET A 152 10.95 -19.66 21.25
C MET A 152 9.87 -19.89 22.32
N ALA A 153 8.85 -20.71 22.04
CA ALA A 153 7.76 -21.07 22.96
C ALA A 153 7.89 -22.53 23.40
#